data_AF-A0A2J7VZG9-F1
#
_entry.id   AF-A0A2J7VZG9-F1
#
_cell.length_a   1.000
_cell.length_b   1.000
_cell.length_c   1.000
_cell.angle_alpha   90.00
_cell.angle_beta   90.00
_cell.angle_gamma   90.00
#
_symmetry.space_group_name_H-M   'P 1'
#
loop_
_entity.id
_entity.type
_entity.pdbx_description
1 polymer ?
#
loop_
_entity_poly.entity_id
_entity_poly.type
_entity_poly.pdbx_seq_one_letter_code
_entity_poly.pdbx_strand_id
1 'polypeptide(L)' 'MPEDLDIPVPSAPESPRAVFQALAERVGVLAPGAPLSEELLAFAMAVADLQADGKLGDRGKRVSR' A
#
# COMPACT_ATOMS: atom_id res chain seq x y z
N MET A 1 1.80 13.97 -9.87
CA MET A 1 3.02 14.22 -9.09
C MET A 1 4.00 13.11 -9.40
N PRO A 2 5.30 13.38 -9.58
CA PRO A 2 6.28 12.31 -9.75
C PRO A 2 6.40 11.50 -8.45
N GLU A 3 6.59 10.20 -8.59
CA GLU A 3 6.89 9.28 -7.49
C GLU A 3 8.21 9.66 -6.82
N ASP A 4 8.22 9.76 -5.48
CA ASP A 4 9.41 10.09 -4.69
C ASP A 4 9.90 8.82 -4.02
N LEU A 5 10.84 8.15 -4.66
CA LEU A 5 11.39 6.86 -4.23
C LEU A 5 12.34 6.98 -3.04
N ASP A 6 12.72 8.20 -2.65
CA ASP A 6 13.65 8.44 -1.54
C ASP A 6 12.94 8.42 -0.18
N ILE A 7 11.60 8.39 -0.15
CA ILE A 7 10.83 8.28 1.10
C ILE A 7 11.03 6.87 1.68
N PRO A 8 11.71 6.74 2.83
CA PRO A 8 11.96 5.45 3.43
C PRO A 8 10.67 4.88 4.00
N VAL A 9 10.32 3.65 3.62
CA VAL A 9 9.29 2.90 4.32
C VAL A 9 9.89 2.41 5.64
N PRO A 10 9.29 2.71 6.80
CA PRO A 10 9.85 2.30 8.09
C PRO A 10 9.98 0.78 8.17
N SER A 11 11.19 0.30 8.49
CA SER A 11 11.52 -1.12 8.61
C SER A 11 11.01 -1.75 9.91
N ALA A 12 10.72 -0.94 10.93
CA ALA A 12 10.04 -1.31 12.17
C ALA A 12 8.86 -0.34 12.40
N PRO A 13 7.70 -0.59 11.79
CA PRO A 13 6.59 0.33 11.88
C PRO A 13 5.93 0.29 13.25
N GLU A 14 5.77 1.47 13.85
CA GLU A 14 5.03 1.65 15.11
C GLU A 14 3.55 1.26 14.97
N SER A 15 3.00 1.33 13.75
CA SER A 15 1.65 0.89 13.42
C SER A 15 1.47 0.61 11.92
N PRO A 16 0.46 -0.20 11.52
CA PRO A 16 0.11 -0.40 10.11
C PRO A 16 -0.20 0.89 9.36
N ARG A 17 -0.78 1.88 10.04
CA ARG A 17 -1.07 3.20 9.45
C ARG A 17 0.21 3.90 8.99
N ALA A 18 1.27 3.87 9.80
CA ALA A 18 2.53 4.50 9.45
C ALA A 18 3.16 3.88 8.18
N VAL A 19 3.04 2.56 8.01
CA VAL A 19 3.50 1.86 6.79
C VAL A 19 2.74 2.36 5.57
N PHE A 20 1.40 2.33 5.64
CA PHE A 20 0.58 2.70 4.50
C PHE A 20 0.67 4.19 4.15
N GLN A 21 0.86 5.05 5.15
CA GLN A 21 1.10 6.47 4.91
C GLN A 21 2.44 6.70 4.20
N ALA A 22 3.53 6.13 4.71
CA ALA A 22 4.84 6.25 4.06
C ALA A 22 4.83 5.68 2.63
N LEU A 23 4.12 4.58 2.41
CA LEU A 23 3.94 4.01 1.07
C LEU A 23 3.16 4.97 0.17
N ALA A 24 2.03 5.52 0.64
CA ALA A 24 1.18 6.44 -0.11
C ALA A 24 1.91 7.74 -0.47
N GLU A 25 2.76 8.25 0.41
CA GLU A 25 3.66 9.37 0.13
C GLU A 25 4.67 8.99 -0.95
N ARG A 26 5.33 7.82 -0.82
CA ARG A 26 6.34 7.33 -1.78
C ARG A 26 5.79 7.17 -3.20
N VAL A 27 4.57 6.66 -3.33
CA VAL A 27 3.92 6.47 -4.65
C VAL A 27 3.17 7.71 -5.15
N GLY A 28 3.26 8.83 -4.44
CA GLY A 28 2.67 10.11 -4.84
C GLY A 28 1.14 10.19 -4.75
N VAL A 29 0.51 9.27 -4.00
CA VAL A 29 -0.93 9.34 -3.67
C VAL A 29 -1.18 10.42 -2.62
N LEU A 30 -0.26 10.56 -1.67
CA LEU A 30 -0.27 11.61 -0.65
C LEU A 30 0.94 12.53 -0.82
N ALA A 31 0.77 13.80 -0.46
CA ALA A 31 1.89 14.69 -0.26
C ALA A 31 2.65 14.31 1.04
N PRO A 32 3.96 14.59 1.14
CA PRO A 32 4.72 14.31 2.35
C PRO A 32 4.09 14.91 3.61
N GLY A 33 3.92 14.09 4.65
CA GLY A 33 3.30 14.48 5.92
C GLY A 33 1.77 14.67 5.87
N ALA A 34 1.12 14.42 4.74
CA ALA A 34 -0.34 14.46 4.66
C ALA A 34 -0.95 13.23 5.38
N PRO A 35 -2.04 13.41 6.15
CA PRO A 35 -2.65 12.30 6.87
C PRO A 35 -3.28 11.31 5.88
N LEU A 36 -3.06 10.03 6.13
CA LEU A 36 -3.82 8.96 5.46
C LEU A 36 -5.27 8.99 5.98
N SER A 37 -6.26 9.04 5.08
CA SER A 37 -7.67 8.99 5.49
C SER A 37 -8.06 7.59 5.98
N GLU A 38 -9.14 7.49 6.76
CA GLU A 38 -9.64 6.19 7.25
C GLU A 38 -10.10 5.29 6.10
N GLU A 39 -10.70 5.86 5.06
CA GLU A 39 -11.16 5.11 3.89
C GLU A 39 -9.98 4.53 3.10
N LEU A 40 -8.91 5.30 2.93
CA LEU A 40 -7.69 4.84 2.26
C LEU A 40 -6.96 3.78 3.09
N LEU A 41 -6.93 3.95 4.42
CA LEU A 41 -6.36 2.96 5.32
C LEU A 41 -7.14 1.63 5.26
N ALA A 42 -8.47 1.69 5.36
CA ALA A 42 -9.33 0.52 5.28
C ALA A 42 -9.18 -0.21 3.93
N PHE A 43 -9.11 0.54 2.83
CA PHE A 43 -8.84 -0.01 1.51
C PHE A 43 -7.48 -0.71 1.44
N ALA A 44 -6.41 -0.05 1.91
CA ALA A 44 -5.07 -0.62 1.91
C ALA A 44 -4.97 -1.90 2.74
N MET A 45 -5.62 -1.95 3.91
CA MET A 45 -5.72 -3.15 4.75
C MET A 45 -6.45 -4.29 4.02
N ALA A 46 -7.61 -4.02 3.42
CA ALA A 46 -8.35 -5.05 2.68
C ALA A 46 -7.56 -5.60 1.48
N VAL A 47 -6.78 -4.76 0.80
CA VAL A 47 -5.88 -5.21 -0.28
C VAL A 47 -4.76 -6.09 0.28
N ALA A 48 -4.16 -5.72 1.41
CA ALA A 48 -3.13 -6.52 2.06
C ALA A 48 -3.66 -7.90 2.47
N ASP A 49 -4.87 -7.96 3.05
CA ASP A 49 -5.55 -9.21 3.38
C ASP A 49 -5.81 -10.06 2.13
N LEU A 50 -6.26 -9.42 1.04
CA LEU A 50 -6.51 -10.11 -0.23
C LEU A 50 -5.23 -10.69 -0.87
N GLN A 51 -4.08 -10.05 -0.65
CA GLN A 51 -2.78 -10.58 -1.07
C GLN A 51 -2.35 -11.75 -0.20
N ALA A 52 -2.50 -11.63 1.13
CA ALA A 52 -2.19 -12.70 2.07
C ALA A 52 -3.01 -13.97 1.80
N ASP A 53 -4.27 -13.79 1.42
CA ASP A 53 -5.19 -14.87 1.01
C ASP A 53 -4.84 -15.48 -0.37
N GLY A 54 -3.84 -14.95 -1.09
CA GLY A 54 -3.44 -15.42 -2.43
C GLY A 54 -4.45 -15.09 -3.55
N LYS A 55 -5.54 -14.39 -3.23
CA LYS A 55 -6.64 -14.08 -4.15
C LYS A 55 -6.30 -12.99 -5.17
N LEU A 56 -5.24 -12.23 -4.94
CA LEU A 56 -4.75 -11.20 -5.87
C LEU A 56 -3.94 -11.79 -7.06
N GLY A 57 -3.38 -12.99 -6.93
CA GLY A 57 -2.56 -13.65 -7.96
C GLY A 57 -3.29 -14.67 -8.85
N ASP A 58 -4.42 -15.23 -8.41
CA ASP A 58 -5.09 -16.35 -9.13
C ASP A 58 -5.88 -15.90 -10.37
N ARG A 59 -6.18 -14.58 -10.50
CA ARG A 59 -6.87 -14.03 -11.68
C ARG A 59 -6.00 -13.89 -12.93
N GLY A 60 -4.67 -14.02 -12.81
CA GLY A 60 -3.72 -13.83 -13.92
C GLY A 60 -3.14 -15.11 -14.53
N LYS A 61 -3.29 -16.28 -13.89
CA LYS A 61 -2.61 -17.52 -14.30
C LYS A 61 -3.44 -18.54 -15.07
N ARG A 62 -4.71 -18.25 -15.41
CA ARG A 62 -5.61 -19.20 -16.10
C ARG A 62 -5.78 -18.96 -17.61
N VAL A 63 -4.73 -18.56 -18.33
CA VAL A 63 -4.74 -18.62 -19.81
C VAL A 63 -3.38 -19.11 -20.29
N SER A 64 -3.15 -20.42 -20.20
CA SER A 64 -2.13 -21.15 -20.97
C SER A 64 -2.41 -22.65 -20.83
N ARG A 65 -3.35 -23.17 -21.62
CA ARG A 65 -3.41 -24.57 -22.05
C ARG A 65 -4.12 -24.65 -23.38
#